data_AF-G5HBF7-F1
#
_entry.id   AF-G5HBF7-F1
#
_cell.length_a   1.000
_cell.length_b   1.000
_cell.length_c   1.000
_cell.angle_alpha   90.00
_cell.angle_beta   90.00
_cell.angle_gamma   90.00
#
_symmetry.space_group_name_H-M   'P 1'
#
loop_
_entity.id
_entity.type
_entity.pdbx_description
1 polymer ?
#
loop_
_entity_poly.entity_id
_entity_poly.type
_entity_poly.pdbx_seq_one_letter_code
_entity_poly.pdbx_strand_id
1 'polypeptide(L)'
;MSEQFSQKELERSQEYIALKELEKILNSCSNPARFAACIPNMHRTLQQNFFRMIRECILFMSTPGNVIIDDRNRASYQMCCEIAEMIRHKYLPLI
;
A
#
# COMPACT_ATOMS: atom_id res chain seq x y z
N MET A 1 1.61 -20.08 -4.41
CA MET A 1 1.60 -20.40 -2.97
C MET A 1 1.98 -19.13 -2.24
N SER A 2 1.03 -18.48 -1.58
CA SER A 2 1.32 -17.35 -0.69
C SER A 2 2.06 -17.88 0.53
N GLU A 3 3.30 -17.43 0.74
CA GLU A 3 4.02 -17.68 2.00
C GLU A 3 3.18 -17.12 3.15
N GLN A 4 2.78 -17.99 4.08
CA GLN A 4 2.11 -17.58 5.30
C GLN A 4 3.18 -17.24 6.32
N PHE A 5 3.51 -15.96 6.44
CA PHE A 5 4.36 -15.46 7.53
C PHE A 5 3.62 -15.57 8.86
N SER A 6 4.30 -16.02 9.92
CA SER A 6 3.68 -15.94 11.24
C SER A 6 3.57 -14.47 11.67
N GLN A 7 2.56 -14.17 12.48
CA GLN A 7 2.34 -12.81 13.01
C GLN A 7 3.60 -12.25 13.70
N LYS A 8 4.33 -13.09 14.45
CA LYS A 8 5.56 -12.70 15.15
C LYS A 8 6.72 -12.39 14.21
N GLU A 9 6.79 -13.04 13.05
CA GLU A 9 7.80 -12.75 12.04
C GLU A 9 7.50 -11.43 11.34
N LEU A 10 6.24 -11.19 11.00
CA LEU A 10 5.80 -9.91 10.44
C LEU A 10 6.11 -8.76 11.39
N GLU A 11 5.77 -8.88 12.67
CA GLU A 11 6.02 -7.81 13.65
C GLU A 11 7.50 -7.46 13.85
N ARG A 12 8.43 -8.36 13.49
CA ARG A 12 9.88 -8.16 13.54
C ARG A 12 10.48 -7.69 12.21
N SER A 13 9.68 -7.67 11.15
CA SER A 13 10.11 -7.29 9.81
C SER A 13 10.36 -5.78 9.72
N GLN A 14 11.22 -5.38 8.79
CA GLN A 14 11.44 -3.96 8.49
C GLN A 14 10.17 -3.33 7.88
N GLU A 15 9.39 -4.12 7.15
CA GLU A 15 8.13 -3.76 6.55
C GLU A 15 7.10 -3.35 7.61
N TYR A 16 7.01 -4.11 8.71
CA TYR A 16 6.11 -3.76 9.82
C TYR A 16 6.56 -2.49 10.55
N ILE A 17 7.87 -2.33 10.79
CA ILE A 17 8.41 -1.10 11.36
C ILE A 17 8.09 0.10 10.45
N ALA A 18 8.31 -0.03 9.14
CA ALA A 18 7.99 1.00 8.16
C ALA A 18 6.48 1.30 8.11
N LEU A 19 5.62 0.28 8.22
CA LEU A 19 4.17 0.45 8.29
C LEU A 19 3.76 1.27 9.51
N LYS A 20 4.35 1.02 10.69
CA LYS A 20 4.06 1.79 11.91
C LYS A 20 4.52 3.24 11.81
N GLU A 21 5.65 3.52 11.15
CA GLU A 21 6.07 4.90 10.87
C GLU A 21 5.14 5.59 9.85
N LEU A 22 4.73 4.87 8.80
CA LEU A 22 3.74 5.37 7.84
C LEU A 22 2.41 5.70 8.53
N GLU A 23 1.94 4.86 9.45
CA GLU A 23 0.72 5.11 10.23
C GLU A 23 0.80 6.43 11.01
N LYS A 24 1.94 6.72 11.67
CA LYS A 24 2.17 8.00 12.36
C LYS A 24 2.17 9.18 11.37
N ILE A 25 2.79 9.00 10.21
CA ILE A 25 2.81 10.02 9.15
C ILE A 25 1.39 10.25 8.63
N LEU A 26 0.60 9.23 8.34
CA LEU A 26 -0.78 9.38 7.85
C LEU A 26 -1.69 10.05 8.88
N ASN A 27 -1.49 9.77 10.18
CA ASN A 27 -2.23 10.44 11.25
C ASN A 27 -1.88 11.94 11.39
N SER A 28 -0.71 12.37 10.91
CA SER A 28 -0.23 13.77 11.01
C SER A 28 -0.28 14.52 9.67
N CYS A 29 -0.23 13.83 8.54
CA CYS A 29 -0.21 14.37 7.20
C CYS A 29 -1.64 14.52 6.67
N SER A 30 -2.22 15.70 6.87
CA SER A 30 -3.62 15.96 6.52
C SER A 30 -3.86 16.34 5.05
N ASN A 31 -2.81 16.48 4.22
CA ASN A 31 -2.95 16.97 2.83
C ASN A 31 -2.33 16.01 1.79
N PRO A 32 -3.11 15.06 1.26
CA PRO A 32 -2.67 14.13 0.22
C PRO A 32 -2.18 14.80 -1.07
N ALA A 33 -2.77 15.94 -1.47
CA ALA A 33 -2.40 16.64 -2.69
C ALA A 33 -0.98 17.25 -2.59
N ARG A 34 -0.62 17.79 -1.42
CA ARG A 34 0.74 18.28 -1.16
C ARG A 34 1.75 17.13 -1.14
N PHE A 35 1.40 16.00 -0.54
CA PHE A 35 2.26 14.81 -0.58
C PHE A 35 2.54 14.37 -2.02
N ALA A 36 1.51 14.30 -2.87
CA ALA A 36 1.67 13.94 -4.28
C ALA A 36 2.57 14.93 -5.05
N ALA A 37 2.46 16.24 -4.77
CA ALA A 37 3.31 17.26 -5.37
C ALA A 37 4.81 17.11 -5.00
N CYS A 38 5.14 16.40 -3.92
CA CYS A 38 6.52 16.12 -3.53
C CYS A 38 7.15 14.93 -4.28
N ILE A 39 6.35 14.04 -4.90
CA ILE A 39 6.83 12.83 -5.60
C ILE A 39 7.95 13.12 -6.62
N PRO A 40 7.91 14.20 -7.42
CA PRO A 40 8.98 14.50 -8.38
C PRO A 40 10.37 14.67 -7.74
N ASN A 41 10.46 14.98 -6.44
CA ASN A 41 11.73 15.13 -5.72
C ASN A 41 12.33 13.78 -5.26
N MET A 42 11.59 12.68 -5.38
CA MET A 42 12.07 11.34 -5.04
C MET A 42 12.98 10.81 -6.16
N HIS A 43 14.04 10.05 -5.80
CA HIS A 43 14.87 9.36 -6.80
C HIS A 43 14.02 8.47 -7.71
N ARG A 44 14.27 8.45 -9.02
CA ARG A 44 13.42 7.77 -10.01
C ARG A 44 13.23 6.28 -9.72
N THR A 45 14.29 5.59 -9.28
CA THR A 45 14.19 4.18 -8.85
C THR A 45 13.25 4.01 -7.66
N LEU A 46 13.27 4.95 -6.72
CA LEU A 46 12.39 4.92 -5.56
C LEU A 46 10.94 5.26 -5.93
N GLN A 47 10.70 6.10 -6.95
CA GLN A 47 9.34 6.36 -7.45
C GLN A 47 8.68 5.08 -7.97
N GLN A 48 9.42 4.24 -8.70
CA GLN A 48 8.91 2.94 -9.14
C GLN A 48 8.69 1.98 -7.96
N ASN A 49 9.64 1.89 -7.03
CA ASN A 49 9.48 1.04 -5.84
C ASN A 49 8.29 1.48 -4.99
N PHE A 50 8.07 2.78 -4.88
CA PHE A 50 6.90 3.37 -4.23
C PHE A 50 5.60 2.95 -4.94
N PHE A 51 5.55 3.05 -6.27
CA PHE A 51 4.38 2.60 -7.02
C PHE A 51 4.14 1.08 -6.92
N ARG A 52 5.21 0.27 -6.91
CA ARG A 52 5.12 -1.18 -6.64
C ARG A 52 4.47 -1.44 -5.28
N MET A 53 4.90 -0.72 -4.26
CA MET A 53 4.34 -0.84 -2.91
C MET A 53 2.85 -0.46 -2.89
N ILE A 54 2.47 0.66 -3.51
CA ILE A 54 1.05 1.06 -3.65
C ILE A 54 0.25 -0.03 -4.36
N ARG A 55 0.77 -0.60 -5.44
CA ARG A 55 0.12 -1.69 -6.18
C ARG A 55 -0.15 -2.90 -5.28
N GLU A 56 0.86 -3.35 -4.53
CA GLU A 56 0.68 -4.48 -3.61
C GLU A 56 -0.33 -4.16 -2.49
N CYS A 57 -0.31 -2.94 -1.94
CA CYS A 57 -1.31 -2.49 -0.98
C CYS A 57 -2.75 -2.54 -1.56
N ILE A 58 -2.94 -2.05 -2.78
CA ILE A 58 -4.25 -2.08 -3.46
C ILE A 58 -4.74 -3.52 -3.65
N LEU A 59 -3.87 -4.41 -4.14
CA LEU A 59 -4.22 -5.81 -4.36
C LEU A 59 -4.53 -6.52 -3.03
N PHE A 60 -3.74 -6.26 -1.99
CA PHE A 60 -3.97 -6.81 -0.65
C PHE A 60 -5.29 -6.33 -0.05
N MET A 61 -5.56 -5.02 -0.10
CA MET A 61 -6.81 -4.42 0.41
C MET A 61 -8.03 -4.84 -0.39
N SER A 62 -7.90 -5.11 -1.69
CA SER A 62 -9.00 -5.61 -2.53
C SER A 62 -9.41 -7.06 -2.22
N THR A 63 -8.56 -7.81 -1.50
CA THR A 63 -8.81 -9.22 -1.22
C THR A 63 -9.70 -9.36 0.02
N PRO A 64 -10.89 -10.01 -0.08
CA PRO A 64 -11.79 -10.18 1.05
C PRO A 64 -11.10 -10.88 2.22
N GLY A 65 -11.28 -10.35 3.44
CA GLY A 65 -10.74 -10.93 4.67
C GLY A 65 -9.34 -10.47 5.06
N ASN A 66 -8.60 -9.78 4.18
CA ASN A 66 -7.27 -9.26 4.50
C ASN A 66 -7.30 -8.01 5.40
N VAL A 67 -8.38 -7.22 5.32
CA VAL A 67 -8.59 -6.03 6.15
C VAL A 67 -10.03 -6.04 6.67
N ILE A 68 -10.21 -5.63 7.93
CA ILE A 68 -11.54 -5.45 8.52
C ILE A 68 -12.18 -4.19 7.91
N ILE A 69 -13.37 -4.35 7.34
CA ILE A 69 -14.08 -3.26 6.66
C ILE A 69 -15.16 -2.69 7.57
N ASP A 70 -15.15 -1.38 7.76
CA ASP A 70 -16.19 -0.59 8.41
C ASP A 70 -16.45 0.70 7.62
N ASP A 71 -17.36 1.55 8.11
CA ASP A 71 -17.79 2.74 7.36
C ASP A 71 -16.68 3.76 7.12
N ARG A 72 -15.58 3.73 7.90
CA ARG A 72 -14.43 4.63 7.72
C ARG A 72 -13.58 4.24 6.52
N ASN A 73 -13.52 2.97 6.15
CA ASN A 73 -12.65 2.45 5.08
C ASN A 73 -13.42 1.73 3.96
N ARG A 74 -14.75 1.67 4.01
CA ARG A 74 -15.59 1.04 2.98
C ARG A 74 -15.33 1.61 1.58
N ALA A 75 -15.23 2.93 1.46
CA ALA A 75 -14.99 3.59 0.18
C ALA A 75 -13.62 3.22 -0.41
N SER A 76 -12.55 3.22 0.41
CA SER A 76 -11.22 2.85 -0.07
C SER A 76 -11.14 1.37 -0.45
N TYR A 77 -11.82 0.48 0.27
CA TYR A 77 -11.95 -0.93 -0.12
C TYR A 77 -12.60 -1.09 -1.50
N GLN A 78 -13.74 -0.45 -1.73
CA GLN A 78 -14.46 -0.51 -3.01
C GLN A 78 -13.60 0.00 -4.17
N MET A 79 -12.95 1.15 -3.99
CA MET A 79 -12.01 1.68 -4.98
C MET A 79 -10.82 0.74 -5.22
N CYS A 80 -10.30 0.09 -4.17
CA CYS A 80 -9.23 -0.90 -4.33
C CYS A 80 -9.70 -2.10 -5.17
N CYS A 81 -10.94 -2.58 -5.00
CA CYS A 81 -11.48 -3.65 -5.83
C CYS A 81 -11.51 -3.25 -7.32
N GLU A 82 -12.05 -2.08 -7.65
CA GLU A 82 -12.11 -1.57 -9.03
C GLU A 82 -10.71 -1.42 -9.64
N ILE A 83 -9.78 -0.79 -8.89
CA ILE A 83 -8.41 -0.60 -9.38
C ILE A 83 -7.68 -1.94 -9.53
N ALA A 84 -7.89 -2.88 -8.61
CA ALA A 84 -7.27 -4.20 -8.64
C ALA A 84 -7.64 -4.96 -9.92
N GLU A 85 -8.89 -4.89 -10.38
CA GLU A 85 -9.30 -5.47 -11.68
C GLU A 85 -8.46 -4.93 -12.84
N MET A 86 -8.13 -3.63 -12.83
CA MET A 86 -7.34 -3.01 -13.89
C MET A 86 -5.85 -3.35 -13.84
N ILE A 87 -5.27 -3.58 -12.65
CA ILE A 87 -3.81 -3.66 -12.48
C ILE A 87 -3.26 -5.07 -12.19
N ARG A 88 -4.13 -6.03 -11.84
CA ARG A 88 -3.74 -7.40 -11.45
C ARG A 88 -2.86 -8.10 -12.51
N HIS A 89 -3.19 -7.92 -13.78
CA HIS A 89 -2.51 -8.56 -14.91
C HIS A 89 -1.50 -7.64 -15.63
N LYS A 90 -1.31 -6.41 -15.15
CA LYS A 90 -0.34 -5.48 -15.75
C LYS A 90 1.06 -5.77 -15.22
N TYR A 91 2.00 -5.92 -16.14
CA TYR A 91 3.41 -6.09 -15.82
C TYR A 91 4.00 -4.78 -15.28
N LEU A 92 4.74 -4.88 -14.18
CA LEU A 92 5.47 -3.78 -13.59
C LEU A 92 6.94 -4.21 -13.41
N PRO A 93 7.87 -3.69 -14.21
CA PRO A 93 9.26 -4.15 -14.19
C PRO A 93 9.92 -3.91 -12.83
N LEU A 94 10.85 -4.80 -12.50
CA LEU A 94 11.88 -4.55 -11.50
C LEU A 94 12.87 -3.52 -12.09
N ILE A 95 13.43 -2.68 -11.23
CA ILE A 95 14.56 -1.79 -11.58
C ILE A 95 15.85 -2.46 -11.14
#